data_AF-A0A671PZ79-F1
#
_entry.id   AF-A0A671PZ79-F1
#
_cell.length_a   1.000
_cell.length_b   1.000
_cell.length_c   1.000
_cell.angle_alpha   90.00
_cell.angle_beta   90.00
_cell.angle_gamma   90.00
#
_symmetry.space_group_name_H-M   'P 1'
#
loop_
_entity.id
_entity.type
_entity.pdbx_description
1 polymer ?
#
loop_
_entity_poly.entity_id
_entity_poly.type
_entity_poly.pdbx_seq_one_letter_code
_entity_poly.pdbx_strand_id
1 'polypeptide(L)'
;MKPWLRDTLRKGLVKAAQSTGAWILTSGLRFGITKNLGQAVRDHSLASTSPKVRVVAIGIAPWNMIQNRDLLLCMEEACGHFVMQ
;
A
#
# COMPACT_ATOMS: atom_id res chain seq x y z
N MET A 1 -8.06 15.01 10.89
CA MET A 1 -9.17 14.30 10.22
C MET A 1 -9.90 13.42 11.21
N LYS A 2 -11.24 13.44 11.22
CA LYS A 2 -12.04 12.56 12.08
C LYS A 2 -11.69 11.08 11.78
N PRO A 3 -11.50 10.21 12.80
CA PRO A 3 -11.09 8.81 12.62
C PRO A 3 -12.01 8.03 11.67
N TRP A 4 -13.32 8.19 11.83
CA TRP A 4 -14.32 7.49 11.02
C TRP A 4 -14.22 7.80 9.53
N LEU A 5 -13.89 9.04 9.14
CA LEU A 5 -13.75 9.41 7.73
C LEU A 5 -12.53 8.72 7.10
N ARG A 6 -11.43 8.62 7.85
CA ARG A 6 -10.22 7.91 7.40
C ARG A 6 -10.53 6.44 7.16
N ASP A 7 -11.30 5.82 8.05
CA ASP A 7 -11.68 4.41 7.91
C ASP A 7 -12.68 4.18 6.77
N THR A 8 -13.64 5.08 6.57
CA THR A 8 -14.56 5.00 5.42
C THR A 8 -13.82 5.14 4.10
N LEU A 9 -12.92 6.13 3.97
CA LEU A 9 -12.13 6.32 2.75
C LEU A 9 -11.22 5.12 2.47
N ARG A 10 -10.56 4.63 3.51
CA ARG A 10 -9.69 3.45 3.45
C ARG A 10 -10.43 2.21 2.94
N LYS A 11 -11.56 1.88 3.58
CA LYS A 11 -12.38 0.71 3.21
C LYS A 11 -12.99 0.89 1.82
N GLY A 12 -13.48 2.09 1.51
CA GLY A 12 -14.07 2.43 0.22
C GLY A 12 -13.07 2.28 -0.94
N LEU A 13 -11.86 2.82 -0.78
CA LEU A 13 -10.83 2.76 -1.81
C LEU A 13 -10.36 1.32 -2.09
N VAL A 14 -10.10 0.54 -1.04
CA VAL A 14 -9.71 -0.88 -1.18
C VAL A 14 -10.82 -1.68 -1.85
N LYS A 15 -12.09 -1.46 -1.45
CA LYS A 15 -13.24 -2.14 -2.04
C LYS A 15 -13.46 -1.77 -3.51
N ALA A 16 -13.28 -0.50 -3.87
CA ALA A 16 -13.39 -0.05 -5.26
C ALA A 16 -12.28 -0.64 -6.15
N ALA A 17 -11.04 -0.59 -5.69
CA ALA A 17 -9.91 -1.20 -6.41
C ALA A 17 -10.11 -2.71 -6.59
N GLN A 18 -10.60 -3.39 -5.55
CA GLN A 18 -10.94 -4.81 -5.60
C GLN A 18 -12.05 -5.10 -6.62
N SER A 19 -13.17 -4.36 -6.53
CA SER A 19 -14.35 -4.60 -7.38
C SER A 19 -14.06 -4.41 -8.88
N THR A 20 -13.13 -3.50 -9.20
CA THR A 20 -12.78 -3.15 -10.59
C THR A 20 -11.51 -3.84 -11.07
N GLY A 21 -10.74 -4.48 -10.18
CA GLY A 21 -9.39 -4.98 -10.48
C GLY A 21 -8.39 -3.83 -10.75
N ALA A 22 -8.67 -2.63 -10.28
CA ALA A 22 -7.86 -1.45 -10.51
C ALA A 22 -6.60 -1.45 -9.63
N TRP A 23 -5.54 -0.85 -10.14
CA TRP A 23 -4.28 -0.70 -9.40
C TRP A 23 -4.26 0.62 -8.65
N ILE A 24 -3.74 0.58 -7.42
CA ILE A 24 -3.58 1.76 -6.58
C ILE A 24 -2.18 2.30 -6.80
N LEU A 25 -2.06 3.44 -7.49
CA LEU A 25 -0.77 4.14 -7.65
C LEU A 25 -0.63 5.23 -6.59
N THR A 26 0.51 5.27 -5.91
CA THR A 26 0.79 6.21 -4.84
C THR A 26 2.28 6.53 -4.74
N SER A 27 2.67 7.52 -3.95
CA SER A 27 4.06 7.97 -3.82
C SER A 27 4.95 7.02 -3.01
N GLY A 28 4.45 5.89 -2.52
CA GLY A 28 5.25 4.90 -1.78
C GLY A 28 5.80 5.37 -0.42
N LEU A 29 5.50 6.61 -0.02
CA LEU A 29 5.95 7.21 1.23
C LEU A 29 4.88 7.07 2.31
N ARG A 30 5.29 6.83 3.56
CA ARG A 30 4.37 6.71 4.72
C ARG A 30 3.81 8.03 5.24
N PHE A 31 3.54 8.97 4.36
CA PHE A 31 3.08 10.30 4.74
C PHE A 31 1.57 10.46 4.52
N GLY A 32 0.91 11.19 5.43
CA GLY A 32 -0.49 11.56 5.29
C GLY A 32 -1.46 10.37 5.17
N ILE A 33 -2.23 10.32 4.07
CA ILE A 33 -3.29 9.34 3.81
C ILE A 33 -2.71 7.97 3.42
N THR A 34 -1.52 7.97 2.81
CA THR A 34 -0.86 6.76 2.29
C THR A 34 -0.47 5.78 3.39
N LYS A 35 -0.17 6.25 4.61
CA LYS A 35 0.09 5.37 5.77
C LYS A 35 -1.12 4.46 6.06
N ASN A 36 -2.31 5.03 5.93
CA ASN A 36 -3.55 4.34 6.24
C ASN A 36 -3.92 3.39 5.12
N LEU A 37 -3.66 3.80 3.89
CA LEU A 37 -3.90 3.00 2.69
C LEU A 37 -3.05 1.72 2.68
N GLY A 38 -1.76 1.84 2.98
CA GLY A 38 -0.86 0.68 3.02
C GLY A 38 -1.24 -0.36 4.08
N GLN A 39 -1.72 0.06 5.25
CA GLN A 39 -2.29 -0.87 6.23
C GLN A 39 -3.53 -1.59 5.68
N ALA A 40 -4.43 -0.88 5.02
CA ALA A 40 -5.66 -1.46 4.51
C ALA A 40 -5.43 -2.48 3.39
N VAL A 41 -4.48 -2.19 2.50
CA VAL A 41 -4.08 -3.11 1.44
C VAL A 41 -3.44 -4.36 2.04
N ARG A 42 -2.61 -4.22 3.09
CA ARG A 42 -2.03 -5.37 3.82
C ARG A 42 -3.09 -6.20 4.52
N ASP A 43 -3.93 -5.56 5.33
CA ASP A 43 -4.99 -6.24 6.09
C ASP A 43 -5.92 -7.02 5.14
N HIS A 44 -6.20 -6.46 3.96
CA HIS A 44 -7.02 -7.12 2.94
C HIS A 44 -6.27 -8.22 2.18
N SER A 45 -4.97 -8.05 1.91
CA SER A 45 -4.14 -9.11 1.34
C SER A 45 -3.97 -10.29 2.30
N LEU A 46 -3.93 -10.05 3.61
CA LEU A 46 -3.83 -11.09 4.64
C LEU A 46 -5.17 -11.80 4.87
N ALA A 47 -6.30 -11.07 4.76
CA ALA A 47 -7.63 -11.63 4.89
C ALA A 47 -8.14 -12.34 3.62
N SER A 48 -7.57 -12.04 2.45
CA SER A 48 -8.00 -12.61 1.17
C SER A 48 -7.33 -13.97 0.92
N THR A 49 -7.92 -15.03 1.46
CA THR A 49 -7.55 -16.44 1.20
C THR A 49 -7.84 -16.88 -0.25
N SER A 50 -8.54 -16.07 -1.05
CA SER A 50 -8.87 -16.37 -2.46
C SER A 50 -7.99 -15.56 -3.44
N PRO A 51 -7.27 -16.20 -4.38
CA PRO A 51 -6.35 -15.54 -5.30
C PRO A 51 -7.04 -14.72 -6.40
N LYS A 52 -8.38 -14.76 -6.49
CA LYS A 52 -9.14 -14.18 -7.60
C LYS A 52 -9.23 -12.65 -7.60
N VAL A 53 -9.05 -11.99 -6.46
CA VAL A 53 -9.19 -10.52 -6.40
C VAL A 53 -8.08 -9.91 -5.54
N ARG A 54 -6.87 -9.88 -6.10
CA ARG A 54 -5.72 -9.22 -5.49
C ARG A 54 -5.76 -7.72 -5.76
N VAL A 55 -5.76 -6.93 -4.70
CA VAL A 55 -5.55 -5.48 -4.77
C VAL A 55 -4.04 -5.24 -4.94
N VAL A 56 -3.64 -4.64 -6.05
CA VAL A 56 -2.25 -4.29 -6.34
C VAL A 56 -2.03 -2.82 -6.00
N ALA A 57 -1.05 -2.52 -5.15
CA ALA A 57 -0.65 -1.16 -4.84
C ALA A 57 0.82 -0.93 -5.22
N ILE A 58 1.07 0.10 -6.03
CA ILE A 58 2.39 0.48 -6.52
C ILE A 58 2.77 1.83 -5.89
N GLY A 59 3.92 1.86 -5.22
CA GLY A 59 4.47 3.06 -4.58
C GLY A 59 5.69 3.57 -5.32
N ILE A 60 5.65 4.78 -5.88
CA ILE A 60 6.80 5.44 -6.50
C ILE A 60 7.34 6.51 -5.54
N ALA A 61 8.38 6.17 -4.79
CA ALA A 61 9.05 7.08 -3.87
C ALA A 61 10.38 7.57 -4.48
N PRO A 62 10.69 8.88 -4.41
CA PRO A 62 11.99 9.37 -4.84
C PRO A 62 13.06 8.88 -3.85
N TRP A 63 14.19 8.44 -4.39
CA TRP A 63 15.26 7.78 -3.62
C TRP A 63 15.79 8.63 -2.46
N ASN A 64 15.83 9.95 -2.63
CA ASN A 64 16.28 10.90 -1.61
C ASN A 64 15.33 11.00 -0.39
N MET A 65 14.09 10.52 -0.49
CA MET A 65 13.12 10.54 0.59
C MET A 65 13.03 9.20 1.34
N ILE A 66 13.74 8.18 0.88
CA ILE A 66 13.75 6.87 1.51
C ILE A 66 14.82 6.86 2.62
N GLN A 67 14.35 6.74 3.86
CA GLN A 67 15.24 6.48 4.99
C GLN A 67 15.81 5.06 4.89
N ASN A 68 17.06 4.86 5.31
CA ASN A 68 17.76 3.57 5.23
C ASN A 68 17.92 3.02 3.81
N ARG A 69 18.12 3.90 2.81
CA ARG A 69 18.39 3.54 1.40
C ARG A 69 19.53 2.54 1.22
N ASP A 70 20.51 2.53 2.12
CA ASP A 70 21.67 1.64 2.07
C ASP A 70 21.29 0.16 2.30
N LEU A 71 20.17 -0.10 2.97
CA LEU A 71 19.60 -1.45 3.11
C LEU A 71 18.95 -1.96 1.81
N LEU A 72 18.47 -1.05 0.97
CA LEU A 72 17.82 -1.38 -0.31
C LEU A 72 18.83 -1.73 -1.39
N LEU A 73 20.00 -1.09 -1.37
CA LEU A 73 21.09 -1.39 -2.29
C LEU A 73 21.68 -2.79 -2.07
N CYS A 74 21.47 -3.36 -0.88
CA CYS A 74 21.96 -4.69 -0.51
C CYS A 74 20.93 -5.81 -0.79
N MET A 75 19.69 -5.49 -1.14
CA MET A 75 18.61 -6.48 -1.31
C MET A 75 18.07 -6.51 -2.75
N GLU A 76 18.64 -7.38 -3.59
CA GLU A 76 18.11 -7.74 -4.92
C GLU A 76 16.78 -8.53 -4.84
N GLU A 77 16.44 -9.08 -3.66
CA GLU A 77 15.30 -9.99 -3.43
C GLU A 77 14.14 -9.35 -2.64
N ALA A 78 13.91 -8.03 -2.74
CA ALA A 78 12.82 -7.36 -2.03
C ALA A 78 11.56 -7.12 -2.90
N CYS A 79 11.35 -7.93 -3.94
CA CYS A 79 10.29 -7.75 -4.95
C CYS A 79 8.84 -7.94 -4.43
N GLY A 80 8.61 -8.13 -3.12
CA GLY A 80 7.25 -8.36 -2.59
C GLY A 80 6.91 -7.72 -1.26
N HIS A 81 7.87 -7.08 -0.57
CA HIS A 81 7.67 -6.67 0.83
C HIS A 81 7.90 -5.19 1.13
N PHE A 82 8.16 -4.36 0.10
CA PHE A 82 8.07 -2.89 0.23
C PHE A 82 6.62 -2.39 0.23
N VAL A 83 5.78 -3.06 1.00
CA VAL A 83 4.50 -2.48 1.36
C VAL A 83 4.79 -1.48 2.47
N MET A 84 4.83 -0.19 2.11
CA MET A 84 4.43 0.93 2.98
C MET A 84 4.87 0.79 4.44
N GLN A 85 6.17 0.63 4.69
CA GLN A 85 6.73 0.87 6.02
C GLN A 85 6.58 2.32 6.41
#